data_AF-A0A7Y5IHA2-F1
#
_entry.id   AF-A0A7Y5IHA2-F1
#
_cell.length_a   1.000
_cell.length_b   1.000
_cell.length_c   1.000
_cell.angle_alpha   90.00
_cell.angle_beta   90.00
_cell.angle_gamma   90.00
#
_symmetry.space_group_name_H-M   'P 1'
#
loop_
_entity.id
_entity.type
_entity.pdbx_description
1 polymer ?
#
loop_
_entity_poly.entity_id
_entity_poly.type
_entity_poly.pdbx_seq_one_letter_code
_entity_poly.pdbx_strand_id
1 'polypeptide(L)'
;GSISKKNGFDWLSPVNPEVQKFITAMVKEVIMKYDVDGVEFSDRIPAMPVEGGYDSVTVALYRQDHAGNNPPADPRNAAWMRWRADRMNQWYADVRTVVKARSPHLFVSSSPSIYPWSYQEYLQDVQGWIDSGIADHFIPQLYRYTFSEYAFELQNAIAQAGTKKHILFPGILMNIGTGASEYVIPADYLLKAMAENRKYGVNGEAFFYYEGLRKNNGKLGDTLKATFYKEKALVPGRGESEWRFPGTIVQETDSAVTRTGAWSTYLMKGFEGAVLRSNDSVPGAALTYSVTVPVSGYYDLFTFRIPNTPWNTQARYTVRSSSDTAVIVVDQSDLSRKGWQLLRTLHLAAGTRQIATVDNALGVPGKYTVADAVMITINRTLSPDAVLAADEATAPDAAVPDRYIVLENFPNPFNPATVLRYSVPSAGHVLLTVYDQLGREVRRLTDGWQDAGAHSVTFDASGLAAGVYYARITVGPYHTARKMMLVK
;
A
#
# COMPACT_ATOMS: atom_id res chain seq x y z
N GLY A 1 25.90 30.96 -1.45
CA GLY A 1 26.30 29.77 -2.23
C GLY A 1 25.12 28.84 -2.24
N SER A 2 24.43 28.74 -3.37
CA SER A 2 22.97 28.56 -3.38
C SER A 2 22.48 27.11 -3.49
N ILE A 3 23.39 26.14 -3.68
CA ILE A 3 23.09 24.71 -3.85
C ILE A 3 24.12 23.90 -3.08
N SER A 4 23.66 23.00 -2.19
CA SER A 4 24.55 22.02 -1.55
C SER A 4 24.80 20.88 -2.54
N LYS A 5 26.08 20.53 -2.76
CA LYS A 5 26.49 19.40 -3.60
C LYS A 5 27.17 18.35 -2.73
N LYS A 6 26.62 17.13 -2.68
CA LYS A 6 27.22 15.99 -1.95
C LYS A 6 26.93 14.70 -2.69
N ASN A 7 27.94 13.81 -2.77
CA ASN A 7 27.86 12.52 -3.45
C ASN A 7 27.45 12.60 -4.94
N GLY A 8 27.81 13.69 -5.62
CA GLY A 8 27.43 13.91 -7.02
C GLY A 8 25.99 14.38 -7.24
N PHE A 9 25.26 14.70 -6.17
CA PHE A 9 23.89 15.21 -6.23
C PHE A 9 23.83 16.70 -5.88
N ASP A 10 22.91 17.39 -6.54
CA ASP A 10 22.47 18.74 -6.17
C ASP A 10 21.27 18.61 -5.24
N TRP A 11 21.34 19.26 -4.08
CA TRP A 11 20.32 19.14 -3.03
C TRP A 11 19.45 20.38 -2.98
N LEU A 12 18.13 20.19 -3.08
CA LEU A 12 17.16 21.20 -2.66
C LEU A 12 17.28 21.39 -1.14
N SER A 13 17.14 22.62 -0.65
CA SER A 13 17.23 22.88 0.79
C SER A 13 15.93 22.46 1.49
N PRO A 14 15.90 21.38 2.29
CA PRO A 14 14.67 20.87 2.90
C PRO A 14 14.14 21.73 4.04
N VAL A 15 14.87 22.77 4.47
CA VAL A 15 14.39 23.78 5.43
C VAL A 15 13.72 24.96 4.70
N ASN A 16 13.92 25.11 3.39
CA ASN A 16 13.29 26.16 2.61
C ASN A 16 11.77 25.88 2.46
N PRO A 17 10.88 26.79 2.89
CA PRO A 17 9.43 26.60 2.82
C PRO A 17 8.88 26.37 1.40
N GLU A 18 9.52 26.94 0.37
CA GLU A 18 9.09 26.73 -1.02
C GLU A 18 9.40 25.31 -1.50
N VAL A 19 10.57 24.77 -1.11
CA VAL A 19 10.94 23.37 -1.36
C VAL A 19 9.97 22.45 -0.62
N GLN A 20 9.73 22.71 0.66
CA GLN A 20 8.76 21.97 1.46
C GLN A 20 7.37 21.95 0.83
N LYS A 21 6.87 23.12 0.39
CA LYS A 21 5.58 23.24 -0.32
C LYS A 21 5.56 22.44 -1.61
N PHE A 22 6.65 22.49 -2.39
CA PHE A 22 6.77 21.76 -3.65
C PHE A 22 6.74 20.23 -3.44
N ILE A 23 7.56 19.70 -2.51
CA ILE A 23 7.56 18.26 -2.21
C ILE A 23 6.20 17.82 -1.66
N THR A 24 5.60 18.59 -0.75
CA THR A 24 4.25 18.31 -0.23
C THR A 24 3.19 18.32 -1.34
N ALA A 25 3.30 19.20 -2.33
CA ALA A 25 2.39 19.23 -3.47
C ALA A 25 2.52 17.97 -4.35
N MET A 26 3.74 17.47 -4.58
CA MET A 26 3.95 16.20 -5.29
C MET A 26 3.35 15.01 -4.52
N VAL A 27 3.55 14.95 -3.19
CA VAL A 27 2.92 13.92 -2.34
C VAL A 27 1.40 13.97 -2.47
N LYS A 28 0.80 15.18 -2.39
CA LYS A 28 -0.64 15.39 -2.57
C LYS A 28 -1.11 14.91 -3.94
N GLU A 29 -0.39 15.26 -5.00
CA GLU A 29 -0.74 14.85 -6.35
C GLU A 29 -0.80 13.32 -6.46
N VAL A 30 0.20 12.62 -5.91
CA VAL A 30 0.25 11.16 -5.97
C VAL A 30 -0.94 10.52 -5.26
N ILE A 31 -1.19 10.89 -4.00
CA ILE A 31 -2.27 10.28 -3.19
C ILE A 31 -3.68 10.66 -3.66
N MET A 32 -3.81 11.69 -4.51
CA MET A 32 -5.08 12.12 -5.09
C MET A 32 -5.34 11.50 -6.46
N LYS A 33 -4.30 11.34 -7.29
CA LYS A 33 -4.44 10.84 -8.67
C LYS A 33 -4.32 9.33 -8.79
N TYR A 34 -3.58 8.69 -7.89
CA TYR A 34 -3.29 7.26 -7.98
C TYR A 34 -3.83 6.53 -6.76
N ASP A 35 -4.30 5.31 -7.01
CA ASP A 35 -4.69 4.39 -5.97
C ASP A 35 -3.42 3.78 -5.33
N VAL A 36 -2.79 4.50 -4.41
CA VAL A 36 -1.60 4.02 -3.68
C VAL A 36 -1.97 3.51 -2.29
N ASP A 37 -1.10 2.71 -1.68
CA ASP A 37 -1.28 2.23 -0.31
C ASP A 37 -0.50 3.07 0.72
N GLY A 38 0.35 3.96 0.25
CA GLY A 38 1.12 4.88 1.07
C GLY A 38 2.17 5.61 0.26
N VAL A 39 2.97 6.39 0.97
CA VAL A 39 4.16 7.07 0.47
C VAL A 39 5.37 6.62 1.28
N GLU A 40 6.47 6.34 0.60
CA GLU A 40 7.74 6.01 1.22
C GLU A 40 8.75 7.10 0.91
N PHE A 41 9.48 7.54 1.94
CA PHE A 41 10.57 8.49 1.80
C PHE A 41 11.91 7.79 2.01
N SER A 42 12.81 7.90 1.02
CA SER A 42 14.11 7.23 1.06
C SER A 42 15.11 7.89 2.01
N ASP A 43 16.35 7.40 2.05
CA ASP A 43 17.48 7.97 2.77
C ASP A 43 17.86 9.40 2.35
N ARG A 44 17.12 9.99 1.41
CA ARG A 44 17.34 11.35 0.89
C ARG A 44 16.19 12.30 1.14
N ILE A 45 15.08 11.86 1.75
CA ILE A 45 13.95 12.72 2.10
C ILE A 45 13.31 12.24 3.43
N PRO A 46 12.95 13.14 4.36
CA PRO A 46 13.67 14.38 4.58
C PRO A 46 15.14 14.06 4.83
N ALA A 47 16.05 14.75 4.14
CA ALA A 47 17.48 14.66 4.38
C ALA A 47 18.17 15.93 3.92
N MET A 48 19.19 16.34 4.66
CA MET A 48 20.09 17.41 4.27
C MET A 48 21.53 16.97 4.56
N PRO A 49 22.44 16.97 3.58
CA PRO A 49 23.87 16.92 3.84
C PRO A 49 24.25 17.80 5.03
N VAL A 50 25.01 17.27 5.99
CA VAL A 50 25.38 18.05 7.18
C VAL A 50 26.10 19.35 6.83
N GLU A 51 26.81 19.41 5.69
CA GLU A 51 27.45 20.60 5.12
C GLU A 51 26.46 21.63 4.53
N GLY A 52 25.19 21.28 4.36
CA GLY A 52 24.14 22.11 3.79
C GLY A 52 23.50 23.11 4.78
N GLY A 53 22.48 23.83 4.32
CA GLY A 53 21.69 24.75 5.18
C GLY A 53 22.28 26.16 5.34
N TYR A 54 23.32 26.50 4.57
CA TYR A 54 23.91 27.85 4.54
C TYR A 54 23.41 28.70 3.36
N ASP A 55 22.32 28.29 2.71
CA ASP A 55 21.62 29.14 1.74
C ASP A 55 20.94 30.32 2.45
N SER A 56 20.69 31.40 1.71
CA SER A 56 20.19 32.65 2.29
C SER A 56 18.84 32.51 3.00
N VAL A 57 17.98 31.59 2.55
CA VAL A 57 16.66 31.37 3.16
C VAL A 57 16.82 30.65 4.49
N THR A 58 17.60 29.57 4.53
CA THR A 58 17.84 28.82 5.76
C THR A 58 18.57 29.68 6.80
N VAL A 59 19.56 30.47 6.39
CA VAL A 59 20.25 31.41 7.29
C VAL A 59 19.30 32.47 7.84
N ALA A 60 18.41 33.04 7.01
CA ALA A 60 17.42 34.02 7.46
C ALA A 60 16.46 33.41 8.49
N LEU A 61 15.98 32.18 8.26
CA LEU A 61 15.13 31.46 9.19
C LEU A 61 15.83 31.16 10.52
N TYR A 62 17.11 30.78 10.49
CA TYR A 62 17.88 30.58 11.71
C TYR A 62 18.02 31.87 12.50
N ARG A 63 18.36 32.98 11.83
CA ARG A 63 18.48 34.30 12.46
C ARG A 63 17.17 34.74 13.09
N GLN A 64 16.04 34.48 12.44
CA GLN A 64 14.71 34.78 12.99
C GLN A 64 14.48 34.05 14.32
N ASP A 65 14.87 32.78 14.41
CA ASP A 65 14.72 31.97 15.63
C ASP A 65 15.75 32.27 16.71
N HIS A 66 16.86 32.95 16.37
CA HIS A 66 18.00 33.17 17.26
C HIS A 66 18.36 34.64 17.44
N ALA A 67 17.34 35.52 17.51
CA ALA A 67 17.51 36.95 17.79
C ALA A 67 18.52 37.67 16.85
N GLY A 68 18.51 37.29 15.57
CA GLY A 68 19.36 37.87 14.53
C GLY A 68 20.75 37.24 14.40
N ASN A 69 21.13 36.32 15.29
CA ASN A 69 22.45 35.67 15.28
C ASN A 69 22.61 34.72 14.09
N ASN A 70 23.79 34.75 13.47
CA ASN A 70 24.14 33.84 12.37
C ASN A 70 24.27 32.39 12.86
N PRO A 71 24.01 31.39 11.99
CA PRO A 71 24.31 30.00 12.33
C PRO A 71 25.82 29.80 12.54
N PRO A 72 26.21 28.83 13.39
CA PRO A 72 27.60 28.43 13.57
C PRO A 72 28.29 28.10 12.24
N ALA A 73 29.56 28.47 12.11
CA ALA A 73 30.36 28.16 10.91
C ALA A 73 30.67 26.66 10.78
N ASP A 74 30.71 25.93 11.90
CA ASP A 74 30.86 24.48 11.90
C ASP A 74 29.53 23.80 11.53
N PRO A 75 29.44 23.10 10.38
CA PRO A 75 28.24 22.37 9.97
C PRO A 75 27.85 21.26 10.95
N ARG A 76 28.80 20.76 11.75
CA ARG A 76 28.58 19.70 12.75
C ARG A 76 28.34 20.25 14.15
N ASN A 77 28.18 21.57 14.31
CA ASN A 77 27.77 22.14 15.58
C ASN A 77 26.43 21.52 16.02
N ALA A 78 26.39 20.98 17.25
CA ALA A 78 25.26 20.19 17.73
C ALA A 78 23.93 20.97 17.72
N ALA A 79 23.93 22.25 18.13
CA ALA A 79 22.74 23.08 18.12
C ALA A 79 22.25 23.38 16.69
N TRP A 80 23.19 23.59 15.76
CA TRP A 80 22.88 23.81 14.35
C TRP A 80 22.33 22.59 13.64
N MET A 81 22.92 21.40 13.89
CA MET A 81 22.38 20.14 13.40
C MET A 81 20.97 19.89 13.94
N ARG A 82 20.78 20.06 15.25
CA ARG A 82 19.50 19.86 15.92
C ARG A 82 18.41 20.77 15.35
N TRP A 83 18.69 22.06 15.22
CA TRP A 83 17.72 23.02 14.68
C TRP A 83 17.27 22.66 13.25
N ARG A 84 18.20 22.28 12.37
CA ARG A 84 17.86 21.87 10.99
C ARG A 84 17.06 20.56 10.98
N ALA A 85 17.43 19.59 11.81
CA ALA A 85 16.69 18.35 11.95
C ALA A 85 15.26 18.62 12.48
N ASP A 86 15.10 19.50 13.47
CA ASP A 86 13.78 19.90 14.00
C ASP A 86 12.88 20.53 12.93
N ARG A 87 13.42 21.45 12.13
CA ARG A 87 12.67 22.05 11.01
C ARG A 87 12.22 21.00 9.99
N MET A 88 13.06 20.00 9.70
CA MET A 88 12.70 18.90 8.80
C MET A 88 11.70 17.92 9.42
N ASN A 89 11.83 17.63 10.72
CA ASN A 89 10.88 16.79 11.46
C ASN A 89 9.49 17.42 11.47
N GLN A 90 9.41 18.74 11.68
CA GLN A 90 8.13 19.47 11.62
C GLN A 90 7.49 19.34 10.24
N TRP A 91 8.25 19.57 9.17
CA TRP A 91 7.73 19.39 7.82
C TRP A 91 7.28 17.94 7.57
N TYR A 92 8.02 16.95 8.07
CA TYR A 92 7.64 15.55 7.88
C TYR A 92 6.34 15.21 8.62
N ALA A 93 6.12 15.78 9.80
CA ALA A 93 4.85 15.70 10.51
C ALA A 93 3.68 16.37 9.74
N ASP A 94 3.95 17.50 9.08
CA ASP A 94 2.95 18.18 8.23
C ASP A 94 2.58 17.32 7.01
N VAL A 95 3.58 16.69 6.37
CA VAL A 95 3.38 15.73 5.28
C VAL A 95 2.53 14.54 5.75
N ARG A 96 2.82 13.98 6.93
CA ARG A 96 1.99 12.93 7.51
C ARG A 96 0.55 13.40 7.67
N THR A 97 0.34 14.59 8.22
CA THR A 97 -1.00 15.15 8.41
C THR A 97 -1.76 15.23 7.09
N VAL A 98 -1.09 15.67 6.02
CA VAL A 98 -1.65 15.70 4.67
C VAL A 98 -2.03 14.31 4.15
N VAL A 99 -1.15 13.31 4.30
CA VAL A 99 -1.41 11.94 3.85
C VAL A 99 -2.57 11.31 4.63
N LYS A 100 -2.56 11.46 5.96
CA LYS A 100 -3.60 10.90 6.83
C LYS A 100 -4.95 11.61 6.69
N ALA A 101 -4.97 12.88 6.32
CA ALA A 101 -6.21 13.60 5.99
C ALA A 101 -6.90 13.03 4.73
N ARG A 102 -6.15 12.46 3.79
CA ARG A 102 -6.72 11.77 2.62
C ARG A 102 -7.32 10.42 3.01
N SER A 103 -6.60 9.64 3.82
CA SER A 103 -7.09 8.37 4.38
C SER A 103 -6.19 7.91 5.53
N PRO A 104 -6.74 7.45 6.67
CA PRO A 104 -5.94 6.90 7.76
C PRO A 104 -5.18 5.63 7.36
N HIS A 105 -5.64 4.93 6.31
CA HIS A 105 -5.03 3.70 5.82
C HIS A 105 -3.75 3.93 5.00
N LEU A 106 -3.53 5.14 4.45
CA LEU A 106 -2.32 5.42 3.67
C LEU A 106 -1.09 5.43 4.56
N PHE A 107 -0.10 4.58 4.27
CA PHE A 107 1.14 4.54 5.04
C PHE A 107 2.03 5.75 4.74
N VAL A 108 2.77 6.18 5.76
CA VAL A 108 3.91 7.10 5.65
C VAL A 108 5.12 6.32 6.13
N SER A 109 5.91 5.78 5.20
CA SER A 109 7.08 4.96 5.50
C SER A 109 8.37 5.77 5.32
N SER A 110 9.44 5.37 6.01
CA SER A 110 10.78 5.93 5.79
C SER A 110 11.83 4.84 5.70
N SER A 111 12.73 4.94 4.71
CA SER A 111 13.86 4.03 4.53
C SER A 111 15.22 4.73 4.70
N PRO A 112 15.56 5.21 5.92
CA PRO A 112 16.78 5.96 6.16
C PRO A 112 18.02 5.07 6.10
N SER A 113 19.19 5.70 5.97
CA SER A 113 20.44 5.03 6.33
C SER A 113 20.46 4.68 7.83
N ILE A 114 21.37 3.79 8.22
CA ILE A 114 21.51 3.38 9.63
C ILE A 114 21.83 4.56 10.57
N TYR A 115 21.36 4.47 11.80
CA TYR A 115 21.70 5.43 12.86
C TYR A 115 23.02 5.02 13.56
N PRO A 116 23.89 5.96 13.99
CA PRO A 116 23.74 7.42 13.97
C PRO A 116 24.19 8.08 12.66
N TRP A 117 24.69 7.32 11.68
CA TRP A 117 25.23 7.86 10.43
C TRP A 117 24.20 8.74 9.68
N SER A 118 22.95 8.31 9.60
CA SER A 118 21.87 9.07 8.95
C SER A 118 21.62 10.43 9.58
N TYR A 119 21.75 10.56 10.90
CA TYR A 119 21.69 11.86 11.58
C TYR A 119 22.96 12.68 11.34
N GLN A 120 24.13 12.04 11.47
CA GLN A 120 25.42 12.73 11.39
C GLN A 120 25.72 13.28 10.00
N GLU A 121 25.28 12.59 8.95
CA GLU A 121 25.62 12.94 7.57
C GLU A 121 24.46 13.56 6.79
N TYR A 122 23.21 13.23 7.18
CA TYR A 122 22.00 13.64 6.49
C TYR A 122 20.93 14.30 7.38
N LEU A 123 21.24 14.53 8.67
CA LEU A 123 20.32 15.17 9.63
C LEU A 123 18.97 14.45 9.77
N GLN A 124 18.93 13.14 9.46
CA GLN A 124 17.73 12.31 9.62
C GLN A 124 17.60 11.90 11.09
N ASP A 125 16.69 12.55 11.82
CA ASP A 125 16.40 12.24 13.22
C ASP A 125 15.40 11.08 13.35
N VAL A 126 15.87 9.90 12.96
CA VAL A 126 15.07 8.68 12.90
C VAL A 126 14.49 8.32 14.27
N GLN A 127 15.23 8.54 15.37
CA GLN A 127 14.70 8.29 16.71
C GLN A 127 13.49 9.19 16.99
N GLY A 128 13.60 10.49 16.68
CA GLY A 128 12.48 11.42 16.78
C GLY A 128 11.27 10.99 15.94
N TRP A 129 11.48 10.43 14.74
CA TRP A 129 10.38 9.94 13.88
C TRP A 129 9.69 8.71 14.47
N ILE A 130 10.45 7.77 15.02
CA ILE A 130 9.92 6.59 15.72
C ILE A 130 9.12 7.04 16.93
N ASP A 131 9.69 7.91 17.78
CA ASP A 131 9.11 8.35 19.05
C ASP A 131 7.82 9.14 18.86
N SER A 132 7.78 10.03 17.87
CA SER A 132 6.59 10.82 17.52
C SER A 132 5.53 10.06 16.72
N GLY A 133 5.88 8.91 16.13
CA GLY A 133 4.99 8.17 15.23
C GLY A 133 4.77 8.87 13.89
N ILE A 134 5.73 9.67 13.43
CA ILE A 134 5.67 10.30 12.10
C ILE A 134 5.69 9.23 11.01
N ALA A 135 6.55 8.22 11.16
CA ALA A 135 6.63 7.08 10.24
C ALA A 135 5.79 5.90 10.75
N ASP A 136 4.92 5.36 9.90
CA ASP A 136 4.19 4.11 10.15
C ASP A 136 5.12 2.89 9.99
N HIS A 137 6.14 2.99 9.13
CA HIS A 137 7.17 1.98 8.95
C HIS A 137 8.56 2.60 8.97
N PHE A 138 9.44 2.00 9.75
CA PHE A 138 10.86 2.30 9.85
C PHE A 138 11.66 1.21 9.12
N ILE A 139 12.32 1.58 8.03
CA ILE A 139 12.96 0.65 7.09
C ILE A 139 14.46 0.94 6.95
N PRO A 140 15.27 0.75 8.01
CA PRO A 140 16.68 1.10 7.95
C PRO A 140 17.42 0.26 6.89
N GLN A 141 18.23 0.93 6.06
CA GLN A 141 19.01 0.29 5.01
C GLN A 141 20.21 -0.47 5.59
N LEU A 142 19.99 -1.72 6.01
CA LEU A 142 21.03 -2.61 6.58
C LEU A 142 21.89 -3.23 5.47
N TYR A 143 22.38 -2.40 4.56
CA TYR A 143 23.12 -2.83 3.38
C TYR A 143 24.50 -3.31 3.79
N ARG A 144 24.61 -4.62 4.01
CA ARG A 144 25.82 -5.30 4.45
C ARG A 144 26.14 -6.47 3.52
N TYR A 145 27.42 -6.70 3.34
CA TYR A 145 27.93 -7.71 2.41
C TYR A 145 28.15 -9.07 3.10
N THR A 146 28.12 -9.11 4.43
CA THR A 146 28.22 -10.33 5.23
C THR A 146 27.09 -10.46 6.24
N PHE A 147 26.74 -11.70 6.59
CA PHE A 147 25.72 -11.99 7.60
C PHE A 147 26.05 -11.43 8.98
N SER A 148 27.31 -11.51 9.42
CA SER A 148 27.72 -11.01 10.73
C SER A 148 27.49 -9.51 10.89
N GLU A 149 27.78 -8.73 9.84
CA GLU A 149 27.54 -7.29 9.85
C GLU A 149 26.04 -6.98 9.82
N TYR A 150 25.26 -7.73 9.04
CA TYR A 150 23.80 -7.58 9.04
C TYR A 150 23.19 -7.88 10.41
N ALA A 151 23.59 -8.98 11.04
CA ALA A 151 23.11 -9.37 12.36
C ALA A 151 23.46 -8.32 13.43
N PHE A 152 24.63 -7.67 13.31
CA PHE A 152 25.01 -6.55 14.15
C PHE A 152 24.10 -5.34 13.94
N GLU A 153 23.90 -4.91 12.70
CA GLU A 153 23.04 -3.75 12.42
C GLU A 153 21.56 -4.00 12.71
N LEU A 154 21.10 -5.23 12.56
CA LEU A 154 19.75 -5.63 12.95
C LEU A 154 19.54 -5.41 14.44
N GLN A 155 20.50 -5.79 15.29
CA GLN A 155 20.41 -5.56 16.73
C GLN A 155 20.43 -4.07 17.07
N ASN A 156 21.24 -3.26 16.37
CA ASN A 156 21.21 -1.81 16.54
C ASN A 156 19.84 -1.21 16.16
N ALA A 157 19.27 -1.63 15.04
CA ALA A 157 17.95 -1.19 14.59
C ALA A 157 16.83 -1.62 15.55
N ILE A 158 16.92 -2.84 16.11
CA ILE A 158 15.99 -3.31 17.14
C ILE A 158 16.10 -2.47 18.41
N ALA A 159 17.33 -2.18 18.87
CA ALA A 159 17.56 -1.36 20.04
C ALA A 159 17.01 0.07 19.84
N GLN A 160 17.20 0.63 18.65
CA GLN A 160 16.65 1.94 18.27
C GLN A 160 15.12 1.95 18.26
N ALA A 161 14.50 0.92 17.69
CA ALA A 161 13.04 0.82 17.62
C ALA A 161 12.40 0.54 19.00
N GLY A 162 13.13 -0.11 19.93
CA GLY A 162 12.67 -0.38 21.28
C GLY A 162 11.31 -1.07 21.32
N THR A 163 10.36 -0.52 22.08
CA THR A 163 8.98 -1.03 22.19
C THR A 163 8.19 -0.90 20.88
N LYS A 164 8.65 -0.07 19.94
CA LYS A 164 8.06 0.13 18.62
C LYS A 164 8.64 -0.77 17.53
N LYS A 165 9.37 -1.85 17.90
CA LYS A 165 9.88 -2.85 16.94
C LYS A 165 8.84 -3.38 15.92
N HIS A 166 7.54 -3.32 16.22
CA HIS A 166 6.49 -3.73 15.28
C HIS A 166 6.43 -2.89 13.99
N ILE A 167 7.03 -1.70 13.97
CA ILE A 167 7.16 -0.87 12.74
C ILE A 167 8.50 -1.06 12.02
N LEU A 168 9.40 -1.93 12.51
CA LEU A 168 10.73 -2.15 11.94
C LEU A 168 10.69 -3.17 10.79
N PHE A 169 11.18 -2.78 9.62
CA PHE A 169 11.36 -3.63 8.44
C PHE A 169 12.80 -3.49 7.93
N PRO A 170 13.73 -4.38 8.31
CA PRO A 170 15.13 -4.26 7.92
C PRO A 170 15.28 -4.27 6.38
N GLY A 171 15.97 -3.27 5.83
CA GLY A 171 16.32 -3.21 4.41
C GLY A 171 17.50 -4.11 4.10
N ILE A 172 17.32 -5.10 3.22
CA ILE A 172 18.34 -6.09 2.84
C ILE A 172 18.84 -5.77 1.44
N LEU A 173 20.16 -5.62 1.30
CA LEU A 173 20.80 -5.45 0.01
C LEU A 173 20.82 -6.78 -0.76
N MET A 174 19.97 -6.90 -1.76
CA MET A 174 19.87 -8.05 -2.65
C MET A 174 20.89 -8.01 -3.78
N ASN A 175 21.11 -6.84 -4.38
CA ASN A 175 22.07 -6.64 -5.46
C ASN A 175 22.45 -5.17 -5.63
N ILE A 176 23.66 -4.92 -6.16
CA ILE A 176 24.11 -3.58 -6.57
C ILE A 176 25.26 -3.69 -7.58
N GLY A 177 25.43 -2.67 -8.42
CA GLY A 177 26.46 -2.66 -9.46
C GLY A 177 26.06 -3.48 -10.68
N THR A 178 26.99 -3.59 -11.65
CA THR A 178 26.77 -4.28 -12.92
C THR A 178 28.07 -4.90 -13.42
N GLY A 179 27.99 -5.98 -14.20
CA GLY A 179 29.17 -6.61 -14.80
C GLY A 179 30.10 -7.21 -13.75
N ALA A 180 31.42 -6.99 -13.89
CA ALA A 180 32.43 -7.59 -13.02
C ALA A 180 32.39 -7.08 -11.56
N SER A 181 31.74 -5.94 -11.29
CA SER A 181 31.57 -5.38 -9.94
C SER A 181 30.15 -5.61 -9.38
N GLU A 182 29.34 -6.43 -10.04
CA GLU A 182 28.00 -6.76 -9.55
C GLU A 182 28.07 -7.60 -8.27
N TYR A 183 27.41 -7.11 -7.23
CA TYR A 183 27.10 -7.88 -6.04
C TYR A 183 25.69 -8.46 -6.17
N VAL A 184 25.52 -9.73 -5.80
CA VAL A 184 24.24 -10.36 -5.53
C VAL A 184 24.37 -11.12 -4.21
N ILE A 185 23.41 -10.95 -3.31
CA ILE A 185 23.41 -11.62 -2.01
C ILE A 185 23.45 -13.16 -2.19
N PRO A 186 24.36 -13.87 -1.48
CA PRO A 186 24.33 -15.31 -1.44
C PRO A 186 23.04 -15.86 -0.82
N ALA A 187 22.53 -16.98 -1.33
CA ALA A 187 21.29 -17.58 -0.84
C ALA A 187 21.38 -17.99 0.64
N ASP A 188 22.53 -18.48 1.09
CA ASP A 188 22.73 -18.87 2.49
C ASP A 188 22.72 -17.65 3.42
N TYR A 189 23.31 -16.53 3.00
CA TYR A 189 23.24 -15.27 3.73
C TYR A 189 21.79 -14.78 3.80
N LEU A 190 21.07 -14.72 2.68
CA LEU A 190 19.66 -14.32 2.68
C LEU A 190 18.83 -15.16 3.67
N LEU A 191 18.96 -16.49 3.65
CA LEU A 191 18.23 -17.38 4.58
C LEU A 191 18.62 -17.15 6.04
N LYS A 192 19.91 -16.89 6.34
CA LYS A 192 20.37 -16.54 7.69
C LYS A 192 19.79 -15.19 8.14
N ALA A 193 19.74 -14.20 7.26
CA ALA A 193 19.13 -12.89 7.54
C ALA A 193 17.64 -13.04 7.89
N MET A 194 16.89 -13.83 7.11
CA MET A 194 15.48 -14.14 7.41
C MET A 194 15.31 -14.84 8.76
N ALA A 195 16.15 -15.84 9.04
CA ALA A 195 16.13 -16.54 10.32
C ALA A 195 16.45 -15.60 11.50
N GLU A 196 17.42 -14.70 11.35
CA GLU A 196 17.81 -13.75 12.39
C GLU A 196 16.70 -12.72 12.66
N ASN A 197 16.01 -12.23 11.61
CA ASN A 197 14.83 -11.36 11.77
C ASN A 197 13.76 -12.06 12.61
N ARG A 198 13.40 -13.30 12.25
CA ARG A 198 12.37 -14.07 12.95
C ARG A 198 12.78 -14.42 14.38
N LYS A 199 14.06 -14.76 14.61
CA LYS A 199 14.64 -15.01 15.94
C LYS A 199 14.41 -13.84 16.91
N TYR A 200 14.47 -12.60 16.43
CA TYR A 200 14.20 -11.42 17.25
C TYR A 200 12.76 -10.90 17.13
N GLY A 201 11.84 -11.65 16.53
CA GLY A 201 10.43 -11.25 16.38
C GLY A 201 10.23 -10.03 15.49
N VAL A 202 11.09 -9.85 14.49
CA VAL A 202 10.92 -8.91 13.38
C VAL A 202 10.18 -9.65 12.26
N ASN A 203 8.95 -9.21 11.97
CA ASN A 203 7.99 -9.97 11.17
C ASN A 203 7.92 -9.52 9.69
N GLY A 204 8.82 -8.64 9.26
CA GLY A 204 8.91 -8.22 7.86
C GLY A 204 10.27 -7.62 7.54
N GLU A 205 10.53 -7.44 6.25
CA GLU A 205 11.77 -6.90 5.70
C GLU A 205 11.48 -6.22 4.35
N ALA A 206 12.43 -5.39 3.90
CA ALA A 206 12.39 -4.78 2.57
C ALA A 206 13.60 -5.24 1.74
N PHE A 207 13.37 -5.67 0.50
CA PHE A 207 14.42 -6.15 -0.40
C PHE A 207 14.85 -5.06 -1.39
N PHE A 208 16.11 -4.62 -1.27
CA PHE A 208 16.70 -3.58 -2.11
C PHE A 208 17.85 -4.15 -2.95
N TYR A 209 17.80 -4.27 -4.27
CA TYR A 209 16.68 -3.98 -5.17
C TYR A 209 15.97 -5.26 -5.61
N TYR A 210 14.73 -5.13 -6.10
CA TYR A 210 13.89 -6.27 -6.41
C TYR A 210 14.49 -7.17 -7.51
N GLU A 211 15.36 -6.63 -8.37
CA GLU A 211 16.05 -7.36 -9.43
C GLU A 211 16.84 -8.54 -8.88
N GLY A 212 17.40 -8.44 -7.68
CA GLY A 212 18.12 -9.53 -7.04
C GLY A 212 17.25 -10.79 -6.87
N LEU A 213 15.93 -10.65 -6.66
CA LEU A 213 15.01 -11.79 -6.61
C LEU A 213 14.88 -12.51 -7.96
N ARG A 214 15.06 -11.77 -9.07
CA ARG A 214 14.92 -12.27 -10.44
C ARG A 214 16.24 -12.80 -11.02
N LYS A 215 17.39 -12.44 -10.42
CA LYS A 215 18.71 -12.94 -10.84
C LYS A 215 18.79 -14.46 -10.78
N ASN A 216 19.71 -15.04 -11.56
CA ASN A 216 19.95 -16.48 -11.62
C ASN A 216 18.67 -17.28 -11.88
N ASN A 217 17.86 -16.82 -12.85
CA ASN A 217 16.59 -17.43 -13.23
C ASN A 217 15.59 -17.55 -12.07
N GLY A 218 15.50 -16.51 -11.22
CA GLY A 218 14.52 -16.46 -10.12
C GLY A 218 14.89 -17.26 -8.87
N LYS A 219 16.11 -17.83 -8.80
CA LYS A 219 16.53 -18.75 -7.72
C LYS A 219 16.27 -18.21 -6.31
N LEU A 220 16.56 -16.94 -6.05
CA LEU A 220 16.35 -16.35 -4.71
C LEU A 220 14.86 -16.17 -4.39
N GLY A 221 14.05 -15.74 -5.37
CA GLY A 221 12.60 -15.67 -5.23
C GLY A 221 11.97 -17.05 -4.95
N ASP A 222 12.39 -18.08 -5.69
CA ASP A 222 11.92 -19.45 -5.50
C ASP A 222 12.35 -20.01 -4.13
N THR A 223 13.56 -19.69 -3.69
CA THR A 223 14.07 -20.08 -2.36
C THR A 223 13.22 -19.46 -1.25
N LEU A 224 12.92 -18.16 -1.33
CA LEU A 224 12.07 -17.47 -0.36
C LEU A 224 10.65 -18.04 -0.37
N LYS A 225 10.07 -18.28 -1.55
CA LYS A 225 8.74 -18.91 -1.71
C LYS A 225 8.69 -20.31 -1.11
N ALA A 226 9.76 -21.09 -1.22
CA ALA A 226 9.81 -22.44 -0.65
C ALA A 226 10.02 -22.48 0.87
N THR A 227 10.41 -21.36 1.49
CA THR A 227 10.84 -21.29 2.89
C THR A 227 10.00 -20.29 3.70
N PHE A 228 10.44 -19.03 3.78
CA PHE A 228 9.88 -18.00 4.65
C PHE A 228 8.59 -17.37 4.11
N TYR A 229 8.33 -17.50 2.81
CA TYR A 229 7.18 -16.93 2.11
C TYR A 229 6.36 -18.00 1.38
N LYS A 230 6.23 -19.17 2.01
CA LYS A 230 5.38 -20.25 1.52
C LYS A 230 3.91 -19.87 1.53
N GLU A 231 3.50 -19.23 2.62
CA GLU A 231 2.17 -18.67 2.78
C GLU A 231 2.15 -17.20 2.38
N LYS A 232 0.95 -16.72 2.02
CA LYS A 232 0.74 -15.31 1.69
C LYS A 232 1.13 -14.45 2.90
N ALA A 233 2.02 -13.49 2.69
CA ALA A 233 2.38 -12.53 3.73
C ALA A 233 1.18 -11.63 4.06
N LEU A 234 0.97 -11.39 5.35
CA LEU A 234 0.03 -10.38 5.82
C LEU A 234 0.54 -8.98 5.45
N VAL A 235 -0.41 -8.06 5.29
CA VAL A 235 -0.07 -6.67 5.04
C VAL A 235 0.19 -6.00 6.37
N PRO A 236 1.35 -5.35 6.55
CA PRO A 236 1.63 -4.60 7.77
C PRO A 236 0.49 -3.64 8.12
N GLY A 237 -0.08 -3.77 9.32
CA GLY A 237 -1.09 -2.83 9.83
C GLY A 237 -2.46 -2.84 9.14
N ARG A 238 -2.81 -3.87 8.36
CA ARG A 238 -4.16 -4.03 7.76
C ARG A 238 -4.68 -5.46 7.89
N GLY A 239 -5.99 -5.60 8.14
CA GLY A 239 -6.67 -6.91 8.05
C GLY A 239 -6.74 -7.42 6.61
N GLU A 240 -6.94 -8.72 6.41
CA GLU A 240 -7.04 -9.31 5.05
C GLU A 240 -8.20 -8.73 4.23
N SER A 241 -9.31 -8.39 4.90
CA SER A 241 -10.48 -7.72 4.31
C SER A 241 -10.25 -6.23 4.01
N GLU A 242 -9.20 -5.63 4.57
CA GLU A 242 -8.82 -4.22 4.39
C GLU A 242 -7.73 -4.02 3.32
N TRP A 243 -7.26 -5.11 2.69
CA TRP A 243 -6.25 -5.05 1.63
C TRP A 243 -6.84 -5.04 0.23
N ARG A 244 -6.06 -4.51 -0.73
CA ARG A 244 -6.41 -4.48 -2.15
C ARG A 244 -6.78 -5.88 -2.64
N PHE A 245 -7.97 -6.00 -3.25
CA PHE A 245 -8.37 -7.24 -3.92
C PHE A 245 -7.38 -7.53 -5.05
N PRO A 246 -6.80 -8.74 -5.11
CA PRO A 246 -6.06 -9.12 -6.31
C PRO A 246 -7.00 -8.98 -7.51
N GLY A 247 -6.46 -8.52 -8.64
CA GLY A 247 -7.25 -8.44 -9.86
C GLY A 247 -7.79 -9.83 -10.21
N THR A 248 -9.07 -9.91 -10.57
CA THR A 248 -9.65 -11.16 -11.05
C THR A 248 -9.38 -11.25 -12.54
N ILE A 249 -8.53 -12.21 -12.92
CA ILE A 249 -8.13 -12.47 -14.29
C ILE A 249 -8.97 -13.63 -14.84
N VAL A 250 -9.45 -13.48 -16.07
CA VAL A 250 -10.15 -14.53 -16.82
C VAL A 250 -9.48 -14.66 -18.18
N GLN A 251 -8.96 -15.85 -18.47
CA GLN A 251 -8.28 -16.20 -19.71
C GLN A 251 -9.26 -16.78 -20.72
N GLU A 252 -8.95 -16.68 -22.01
CA GLU A 252 -9.77 -17.20 -23.11
C GLU A 252 -9.98 -18.72 -23.08
N THR A 253 -9.17 -19.44 -22.30
CA THR A 253 -9.27 -20.88 -22.07
C THR A 253 -10.07 -21.25 -20.82
N ASP A 254 -10.44 -20.28 -19.97
CA ASP A 254 -11.19 -20.55 -18.75
C ASP A 254 -12.65 -20.95 -19.04
N SER A 255 -13.20 -21.80 -18.19
CA SER A 255 -14.61 -22.21 -18.27
C SER A 255 -15.62 -21.05 -18.13
N ALA A 256 -15.18 -19.91 -17.59
CA ALA A 256 -15.98 -18.70 -17.48
C ALA A 256 -16.11 -17.93 -18.82
N VAL A 257 -15.46 -18.42 -19.88
CA VAL A 257 -15.50 -17.83 -21.22
C VAL A 257 -16.44 -18.62 -22.13
N THR A 258 -17.38 -17.91 -22.75
CA THR A 258 -18.25 -18.47 -23.78
C THR A 258 -17.73 -18.07 -25.16
N ARG A 259 -17.51 -19.06 -26.02
CA ARG A 259 -16.97 -18.88 -27.36
C ARG A 259 -18.01 -19.28 -28.42
N THR A 260 -18.22 -18.41 -29.40
CA THR A 260 -19.06 -18.67 -30.58
C THR A 260 -18.29 -18.37 -31.87
N GLY A 261 -18.71 -19.02 -32.97
CA GLY A 261 -18.09 -18.86 -34.28
C GLY A 261 -16.66 -19.42 -34.37
N ALA A 262 -15.99 -19.09 -35.48
CA ALA A 262 -14.69 -19.65 -35.80
C ALA A 262 -13.54 -18.90 -35.11
N TRP A 263 -12.82 -19.59 -34.23
CA TRP A 263 -11.52 -19.15 -33.72
C TRP A 263 -10.48 -20.24 -33.94
N SER A 264 -9.23 -19.82 -34.10
CA SER A 264 -8.07 -20.71 -34.21
C SER A 264 -7.05 -20.32 -33.15
N THR A 265 -6.40 -21.32 -32.56
CA THR A 265 -5.25 -21.09 -31.69
C THR A 265 -4.07 -20.61 -32.54
N TYR A 266 -3.36 -19.60 -32.05
CA TYR A 266 -2.16 -19.09 -32.68
C TYR A 266 -1.03 -19.06 -31.67
N LEU A 267 0.08 -19.74 -32.01
CA LEU A 267 1.23 -19.93 -31.13
C LEU A 267 2.06 -18.65 -31.00
N MET A 268 1.50 -17.71 -30.24
CA MET A 268 2.12 -16.46 -29.83
C MET A 268 1.91 -16.33 -28.32
N LYS A 269 2.96 -15.97 -27.59
CA LYS A 269 2.91 -15.87 -26.13
C LYS A 269 1.94 -14.77 -25.70
N GLY A 270 0.81 -15.18 -25.13
CA GLY A 270 -0.19 -14.31 -24.50
C GLY A 270 0.07 -14.04 -23.03
N PHE A 271 -0.99 -13.75 -22.26
CA PHE A 271 -0.88 -13.60 -20.81
C PHE A 271 -0.34 -14.90 -20.19
N GLU A 272 -1.03 -16.01 -20.44
CA GLU A 272 -0.49 -17.36 -20.26
C GLU A 272 -0.75 -18.20 -21.51
N GLY A 273 0.29 -18.84 -22.04
CA GLY A 273 0.14 -19.73 -23.19
C GLY A 273 -0.07 -19.00 -24.53
N ALA A 274 -0.93 -19.57 -25.38
CA ALA A 274 -1.16 -19.17 -26.76
C ALA A 274 -2.47 -18.39 -26.91
N VAL A 275 -2.59 -17.53 -27.93
CA VAL A 275 -3.79 -16.71 -28.13
C VAL A 275 -4.84 -17.39 -29.01
N LEU A 276 -6.08 -16.87 -28.95
CA LEU A 276 -7.11 -17.15 -29.95
C LEU A 276 -7.19 -16.02 -30.98
N ARG A 277 -7.38 -16.39 -32.25
CA ARG A 277 -7.65 -15.42 -33.32
C ARG A 277 -8.77 -15.86 -34.24
N SER A 278 -9.51 -14.90 -34.76
CA SER A 278 -10.54 -15.07 -35.79
C SER A 278 -10.26 -14.16 -36.98
N ASN A 279 -10.52 -14.64 -38.19
CA ASN A 279 -10.37 -13.85 -39.41
C ASN A 279 -11.62 -12.99 -39.69
N ASP A 280 -11.52 -12.08 -40.64
CA ASP A 280 -12.62 -11.25 -41.11
C ASP A 280 -13.56 -11.96 -42.10
N SER A 281 -13.12 -13.07 -42.70
CA SER A 281 -13.86 -13.75 -43.77
C SER A 281 -15.09 -14.53 -43.31
N VAL A 282 -15.22 -14.82 -42.00
CA VAL A 282 -16.41 -15.45 -41.41
C VAL A 282 -16.90 -14.62 -40.22
N PRO A 283 -17.83 -13.68 -40.43
CA PRO A 283 -18.36 -12.86 -39.34
C PRO A 283 -19.16 -13.70 -38.34
N GLY A 284 -19.21 -13.25 -37.09
CA GLY A 284 -19.98 -13.89 -36.01
C GLY A 284 -19.14 -14.67 -35.00
N ALA A 285 -17.80 -14.58 -35.10
CA ALA A 285 -16.94 -15.06 -34.04
C ALA A 285 -16.96 -14.07 -32.87
N ALA A 286 -17.28 -14.57 -31.68
CA ALA A 286 -17.31 -13.78 -30.46
C ALA A 286 -16.77 -14.61 -29.28
N LEU A 287 -16.14 -13.92 -28.34
CA LEU A 287 -15.61 -14.50 -27.12
C LEU A 287 -16.01 -13.62 -25.94
N THR A 288 -16.84 -14.16 -25.06
CA THR A 288 -17.49 -13.44 -23.96
C THR A 288 -16.92 -13.89 -22.63
N TYR A 289 -16.38 -12.94 -21.88
CA TYR A 289 -15.77 -13.14 -20.58
C TYR A 289 -16.78 -12.90 -19.48
N SER A 290 -16.94 -13.89 -18.61
CA SER A 290 -17.67 -13.76 -17.35
C SER A 290 -16.71 -13.77 -16.18
N VAL A 291 -16.99 -12.98 -15.14
CA VAL A 291 -16.17 -12.93 -13.92
C VAL A 291 -17.07 -12.92 -12.70
N THR A 292 -16.61 -13.54 -11.61
CA THR A 292 -17.27 -13.40 -10.30
C THR A 292 -16.77 -12.13 -9.64
N VAL A 293 -17.68 -11.16 -9.51
CA VAL A 293 -17.42 -9.86 -8.89
C VAL A 293 -17.58 -10.02 -7.37
N PRO A 294 -16.53 -9.79 -6.56
CA PRO A 294 -16.59 -10.12 -5.13
C PRO A 294 -17.49 -9.18 -4.34
N VAL A 295 -17.54 -7.90 -4.71
CA VAL A 295 -18.35 -6.88 -4.04
C VAL A 295 -18.88 -5.89 -5.08
N SER A 296 -20.07 -5.34 -4.86
CA SER A 296 -20.60 -4.32 -5.76
C SER A 296 -19.76 -3.05 -5.69
N GLY A 297 -19.42 -2.46 -6.84
CA GLY A 297 -18.65 -1.23 -6.90
C GLY A 297 -18.15 -0.89 -8.30
N TYR A 298 -17.35 0.15 -8.41
CA TYR A 298 -16.62 0.50 -9.63
C TYR A 298 -15.37 -0.35 -9.78
N TYR A 299 -15.19 -0.92 -10.97
CA TYR A 299 -14.04 -1.71 -11.37
C TYR A 299 -13.40 -1.13 -12.62
N ASP A 300 -12.08 -1.17 -12.66
CA ASP A 300 -11.31 -0.95 -13.88
C ASP A 300 -11.21 -2.28 -14.64
N LEU A 301 -11.74 -2.33 -15.85
CA LEU A 301 -11.67 -3.48 -16.75
C LEU A 301 -10.51 -3.31 -17.72
N PHE A 302 -9.62 -4.30 -17.75
CA PHE A 302 -8.47 -4.38 -18.63
C PHE A 302 -8.59 -5.54 -19.61
N THR A 303 -7.92 -5.42 -20.76
CA THR A 303 -7.62 -6.53 -21.66
C THR A 303 -6.12 -6.68 -21.81
N PHE A 304 -5.64 -7.92 -21.91
CA PHE A 304 -4.24 -8.19 -22.21
C PHE A 304 -4.00 -8.11 -23.72
N ARG A 305 -3.12 -7.19 -24.12
CA ARG A 305 -2.87 -6.89 -25.53
C ARG A 305 -1.52 -7.40 -25.99
N ILE A 306 -1.52 -8.08 -27.13
CA ILE A 306 -0.33 -8.66 -27.75
C ILE A 306 -0.24 -8.08 -29.16
N PRO A 307 0.17 -6.81 -29.29
CA PRO A 307 0.02 -6.10 -30.55
C PRO A 307 0.92 -6.67 -31.65
N ASN A 308 0.39 -6.73 -32.87
CA ASN A 308 1.10 -7.22 -34.06
C ASN A 308 0.42 -6.68 -35.32
N THR A 309 1.20 -6.45 -36.38
CA THR A 309 0.72 -5.82 -37.61
C THR A 309 -0.38 -6.60 -38.37
N PRO A 310 -0.51 -7.95 -38.27
CA PRO A 310 -1.64 -8.68 -38.84
C PRO A 310 -2.95 -8.57 -38.04
N TRP A 311 -2.94 -7.96 -36.87
CA TRP A 311 -4.13 -7.84 -36.03
C TRP A 311 -5.09 -6.75 -36.49
N ASN A 312 -6.34 -6.93 -36.13
CA ASN A 312 -7.43 -6.06 -36.50
C ASN A 312 -7.26 -4.69 -35.83
N THR A 313 -7.35 -3.62 -36.62
CA THR A 313 -7.32 -2.24 -36.11
C THR A 313 -8.66 -1.82 -35.53
N GLN A 314 -9.71 -2.64 -35.73
CA GLN A 314 -11.08 -2.35 -35.31
C GLN A 314 -11.68 -3.46 -34.44
N ALA A 315 -10.88 -4.15 -33.62
CA ALA A 315 -11.41 -5.20 -32.75
C ALA A 315 -12.46 -4.62 -31.79
N ARG A 316 -13.69 -5.13 -31.86
CA ARG A 316 -14.83 -4.58 -31.13
C ARG A 316 -14.96 -5.27 -29.78
N TYR A 317 -14.93 -4.49 -28.71
CA TYR A 317 -15.22 -4.91 -27.34
C TYR A 317 -16.57 -4.35 -26.91
N THR A 318 -17.55 -5.23 -26.68
CA THR A 318 -18.81 -4.87 -26.03
C THR A 318 -18.65 -5.07 -24.53
N VAL A 319 -18.56 -3.97 -23.78
CA VAL A 319 -18.34 -3.94 -22.33
C VAL A 319 -19.65 -3.70 -21.62
N ARG A 320 -19.97 -4.49 -20.59
CA ARG A 320 -21.26 -4.46 -19.89
C ARG A 320 -21.06 -4.08 -18.42
N SER A 321 -21.78 -3.06 -17.96
CA SER A 321 -21.87 -2.69 -16.56
C SER A 321 -23.18 -3.19 -15.94
N SER A 322 -23.45 -2.79 -14.70
CA SER A 322 -24.72 -3.06 -14.03
C SER A 322 -25.92 -2.35 -14.66
N SER A 323 -25.69 -1.23 -15.36
CA SER A 323 -26.75 -0.33 -15.84
C SER A 323 -26.64 0.04 -17.31
N ASP A 324 -25.49 -0.20 -17.95
CA ASP A 324 -25.25 0.18 -19.34
C ASP A 324 -24.40 -0.86 -20.09
N THR A 325 -24.35 -0.69 -21.41
CA THR A 325 -23.44 -1.42 -22.29
C THR A 325 -22.76 -0.39 -23.20
N ALA A 326 -21.45 -0.51 -23.37
CA ALA A 326 -20.67 0.33 -24.27
C ALA A 326 -19.88 -0.50 -25.27
N VAL A 327 -19.63 0.09 -26.42
CA VAL A 327 -18.76 -0.49 -27.45
C VAL A 327 -17.45 0.28 -27.47
N ILE A 328 -16.34 -0.44 -27.40
CA ILE A 328 -14.98 0.08 -27.44
C ILE A 328 -14.29 -0.58 -28.63
N VAL A 329 -13.73 0.23 -29.52
CA VAL A 329 -12.98 -0.27 -30.68
C VAL A 329 -11.49 -0.15 -30.37
N VAL A 330 -10.78 -1.26 -30.55
CA VAL A 330 -9.40 -1.42 -30.09
C VAL A 330 -8.49 -1.74 -31.29
N ASP A 331 -7.48 -0.91 -31.51
CA ASP A 331 -6.48 -1.13 -32.58
C ASP A 331 -5.41 -2.13 -32.15
N GLN A 332 -5.67 -3.43 -32.32
CA GLN A 332 -4.78 -4.51 -31.90
C GLN A 332 -3.43 -4.53 -32.65
N SER A 333 -3.20 -3.65 -33.62
CA SER A 333 -1.92 -3.53 -34.30
C SER A 333 -0.94 -2.54 -33.67
N ASP A 334 -1.40 -1.68 -32.76
CA ASP A 334 -0.59 -0.65 -32.11
C ASP A 334 0.48 -1.25 -31.18
N LEU A 335 1.71 -1.34 -31.70
CA LEU A 335 2.86 -1.93 -31.02
C LEU A 335 3.29 -1.20 -29.74
N SER A 336 2.85 0.06 -29.55
CA SER A 336 3.12 0.82 -28.33
C SER A 336 2.27 0.34 -27.13
N ARG A 337 1.25 -0.47 -27.38
CA ARG A 337 0.23 -0.86 -26.40
C ARG A 337 0.26 -2.35 -26.09
N LYS A 338 1.32 -2.81 -25.43
CA LYS A 338 1.52 -4.20 -25.01
C LYS A 338 1.15 -4.42 -23.53
N GLY A 339 0.61 -5.60 -23.23
CA GLY A 339 0.25 -6.02 -21.87
C GLY A 339 -1.15 -5.56 -21.46
N TRP A 340 -1.40 -5.45 -20.15
CA TRP A 340 -2.67 -5.00 -19.60
C TRP A 340 -2.97 -3.55 -20.01
N GLN A 341 -4.10 -3.33 -20.68
CA GLN A 341 -4.57 -2.00 -21.07
C GLN A 341 -5.99 -1.79 -20.59
N LEU A 342 -6.24 -0.62 -20.00
CA LEU A 342 -7.57 -0.23 -19.53
C LEU A 342 -8.52 -0.13 -20.73
N LEU A 343 -9.62 -0.86 -20.68
CA LEU A 343 -10.76 -0.68 -21.57
C LEU A 343 -11.68 0.41 -21.02
N ARG A 344 -12.19 0.23 -19.79
CA ARG A 344 -13.16 1.13 -19.17
C ARG A 344 -13.22 0.94 -17.66
N THR A 345 -13.50 2.01 -16.93
CA THR A 345 -13.98 1.95 -15.54
C THR A 345 -15.50 1.86 -15.53
N LEU A 346 -16.06 0.88 -14.85
CA LEU A 346 -17.50 0.60 -14.87
C LEU A 346 -18.02 0.05 -13.55
N HIS A 347 -19.30 0.29 -13.25
CA HIS A 347 -19.93 -0.24 -12.05
C HIS A 347 -20.42 -1.68 -12.26
N LEU A 348 -20.02 -2.59 -11.39
CA LEU A 348 -20.42 -4.00 -11.37
C LEU A 348 -21.14 -4.34 -10.07
N ALA A 349 -22.24 -5.09 -10.16
CA ALA A 349 -22.88 -5.70 -9.02
C ALA A 349 -22.18 -7.02 -8.68
N ALA A 350 -22.06 -7.33 -7.38
CA ALA A 350 -21.49 -8.58 -6.88
C ALA A 350 -22.14 -9.82 -7.52
N GLY A 351 -21.37 -10.92 -7.59
CA GLY A 351 -21.75 -12.18 -8.24
C GLY A 351 -21.22 -12.31 -9.66
N THR A 352 -21.61 -13.38 -10.37
CA THR A 352 -21.12 -13.63 -11.73
C THR A 352 -21.72 -12.65 -12.73
N ARG A 353 -20.87 -11.98 -13.51
CA ARG A 353 -21.22 -10.98 -14.52
C ARG A 353 -20.49 -11.23 -15.82
N GLN A 354 -21.19 -11.12 -16.95
CA GLN A 354 -20.55 -10.96 -18.25
C GLN A 354 -20.02 -9.53 -18.35
N ILE A 355 -18.72 -9.37 -18.50
CA ILE A 355 -18.05 -8.06 -18.42
C ILE A 355 -17.60 -7.53 -19.78
N ALA A 356 -17.21 -8.42 -20.70
CA ALA A 356 -16.71 -8.05 -22.01
C ALA A 356 -17.01 -9.13 -23.04
N THR A 357 -17.29 -8.72 -24.28
CA THR A 357 -17.27 -9.59 -25.45
C THR A 357 -16.36 -8.98 -26.49
N VAL A 358 -15.35 -9.71 -26.95
CA VAL A 358 -14.58 -9.35 -28.16
C VAL A 358 -15.15 -10.10 -29.35
N ASP A 359 -15.35 -9.41 -30.47
CA ASP A 359 -15.89 -10.02 -31.68
C ASP A 359 -15.22 -9.52 -32.97
N ASN A 360 -15.39 -10.29 -34.04
CA ASN A 360 -14.84 -9.98 -35.36
C ASN A 360 -15.82 -9.24 -36.29
N ALA A 361 -16.91 -8.68 -35.78
CA ALA A 361 -17.94 -8.06 -36.64
C ALA A 361 -17.44 -6.79 -37.34
N LEU A 362 -16.45 -6.11 -36.76
CA LEU A 362 -15.71 -5.00 -37.38
C LEU A 362 -14.35 -5.47 -37.91
N GLY A 363 -14.31 -6.67 -38.51
CA GLY A 363 -13.09 -7.22 -39.11
C GLY A 363 -12.59 -6.36 -40.27
N VAL A 364 -11.30 -6.00 -40.24
CA VAL A 364 -10.62 -5.38 -41.39
C VAL A 364 -10.14 -6.47 -42.36
N PRO A 365 -10.33 -6.31 -43.68
CA PRO A 365 -9.92 -7.30 -44.67
C PRO A 365 -8.48 -7.80 -44.51
N GLY A 366 -8.31 -9.12 -44.38
CA GLY A 366 -7.02 -9.78 -44.24
C GLY A 366 -6.35 -9.60 -42.87
N LYS A 367 -7.08 -9.09 -41.88
CA LYS A 367 -6.63 -8.94 -40.49
C LYS A 367 -7.34 -9.94 -39.57
N TYR A 368 -6.75 -10.18 -38.40
CA TYR A 368 -7.33 -11.08 -37.41
C TYR A 368 -7.72 -10.34 -36.15
N THR A 369 -8.92 -10.58 -35.64
CA THR A 369 -9.30 -10.19 -34.28
C THR A 369 -8.72 -11.20 -33.31
N VAL A 370 -8.04 -10.74 -32.27
CA VAL A 370 -7.35 -11.58 -31.27
C VAL A 370 -8.05 -11.48 -29.92
N ALA A 371 -8.09 -12.60 -29.20
CA ALA A 371 -8.58 -12.71 -27.84
C ALA A 371 -7.55 -13.45 -26.97
N ASP A 372 -7.42 -13.00 -25.73
CA ASP A 372 -6.51 -13.54 -24.71
C ASP A 372 -7.19 -13.35 -23.34
N ALA A 373 -6.57 -12.67 -22.37
CA ALA A 373 -7.17 -12.45 -21.06
C ALA A 373 -7.85 -11.09 -20.87
N VAL A 374 -8.79 -11.04 -19.92
CA VAL A 374 -9.31 -9.80 -19.31
C VAL A 374 -9.07 -9.80 -17.80
N MET A 375 -9.00 -8.62 -17.20
CA MET A 375 -8.85 -8.46 -15.76
C MET A 375 -9.77 -7.37 -15.24
N ILE A 376 -10.39 -7.59 -14.08
CA ILE A 376 -11.04 -6.52 -13.31
C ILE A 376 -10.25 -6.25 -12.03
N THR A 377 -10.09 -4.98 -11.69
CA THR A 377 -9.56 -4.54 -10.38
C THR A 377 -10.53 -3.54 -9.77
N ILE A 378 -10.82 -3.66 -8.47
CA ILE A 378 -11.69 -2.69 -7.80
C ILE A 378 -11.04 -1.30 -7.88
N ASN A 379 -11.82 -0.31 -8.29
CA ASN A 379 -11.42 1.08 -8.25
C ASN A 379 -11.76 1.65 -6.87
N ARG A 380 -10.78 1.64 -5.95
CA ARG A 380 -10.98 2.05 -4.54
C ARG A 380 -11.26 3.54 -4.37
N THR A 381 -10.86 4.37 -5.34
CA THR A 381 -11.19 5.80 -5.32
C THR A 381 -12.68 6.03 -5.53
N LEU A 382 -13.30 5.27 -6.45
CA LEU A 382 -14.74 5.35 -6.72
C LEU A 382 -15.57 4.39 -5.85
N SER A 383 -14.92 3.44 -5.17
CA SER A 383 -15.55 2.44 -4.29
C SER A 383 -14.87 2.40 -2.91
N PRO A 384 -14.83 3.52 -2.17
CA PRO A 384 -14.09 3.59 -0.90
C PRO A 384 -14.68 2.71 0.20
N ASP A 385 -15.97 2.37 0.09
CA ASP A 385 -16.70 1.55 1.07
C ASP A 385 -16.75 0.06 0.68
N ALA A 386 -16.10 -0.34 -0.43
CA ALA A 386 -16.05 -1.72 -0.86
C ALA A 386 -15.11 -2.53 0.03
N VAL A 387 -15.69 -3.36 0.90
CA VAL A 387 -14.97 -4.29 1.80
C VAL A 387 -15.40 -5.71 1.42
N LEU A 388 -14.48 -6.67 1.39
CA LEU A 388 -14.87 -8.08 1.25
C LEU A 388 -15.64 -8.50 2.49
N ALA A 389 -16.75 -9.24 2.31
CA ALA A 389 -17.21 -10.11 3.36
C ALA A 389 -16.06 -11.08 3.68
N ALA A 390 -15.67 -11.19 4.95
CA ALA A 390 -14.70 -12.20 5.35
C ALA A 390 -15.25 -13.57 4.95
N ASP A 391 -14.48 -14.34 4.17
CA ASP A 391 -14.80 -15.75 3.97
C ASP A 391 -14.71 -16.43 5.34
N GLU A 392 -15.80 -17.03 5.83
CA GLU A 392 -15.79 -17.91 7.01
C GLU A 392 -15.03 -19.23 6.78
N ALA A 393 -14.14 -19.30 5.79
CA ALA A 393 -13.46 -20.52 5.40
C ALA A 393 -11.95 -20.48 5.68
N THR A 394 -11.57 -21.17 6.77
CA THR A 394 -10.23 -21.71 7.09
C THR A 394 -9.13 -20.71 7.44
N ALA A 395 -9.20 -20.15 8.64
CA ALA A 395 -7.98 -19.81 9.37
C ALA A 395 -7.36 -21.10 9.95
N PRO A 396 -6.11 -21.48 9.62
CA PRO A 396 -5.40 -22.44 10.42
C PRO A 396 -5.13 -21.83 11.80
N ASP A 397 -5.35 -22.65 12.81
CA ASP A 397 -5.30 -22.40 14.26
C ASP A 397 -3.88 -22.05 14.73
N ALA A 398 -3.34 -20.94 14.23
CA ALA A 398 -2.12 -20.31 14.73
C ALA A 398 -2.55 -19.04 15.44
N ALA A 399 -2.52 -19.09 16.77
CA ALA A 399 -2.70 -17.93 17.64
C ALA A 399 -1.71 -16.81 17.23
N VAL A 400 -2.16 -15.92 16.35
CA VAL A 400 -1.60 -14.59 16.20
C VAL A 400 -2.03 -13.85 17.46
N PRO A 401 -1.11 -13.27 18.26
CA PRO A 401 -1.54 -12.47 19.39
C PRO A 401 -2.36 -11.29 18.85
N ASP A 402 -3.64 -11.23 19.19
CA ASP A 402 -4.50 -10.07 18.91
C ASP A 402 -3.86 -8.84 19.53
N ARG A 403 -3.25 -7.98 18.71
CA ARG A 403 -2.57 -6.75 19.16
C ARG A 403 -3.40 -5.48 18.95
N TYR A 404 -4.68 -5.62 18.60
CA TYR A 404 -5.60 -4.52 18.35
C TYR A 404 -6.98 -4.82 18.94
N ILE A 405 -7.65 -3.78 19.46
CA ILE A 405 -9.05 -3.86 19.85
C ILE A 405 -9.89 -3.67 18.58
N VAL A 406 -10.62 -4.71 18.17
CA VAL A 406 -11.72 -4.54 17.23
C VAL A 406 -12.92 -4.00 18.02
N LEU A 407 -13.62 -2.99 17.49
CA LEU A 407 -14.90 -2.53 18.03
C LEU A 407 -15.90 -2.46 16.88
N GLU A 408 -16.83 -3.40 16.89
CA GLU A 408 -17.90 -3.49 15.90
C GLU A 408 -19.25 -3.24 16.56
N ASN A 409 -20.24 -2.84 15.77
CA ASN A 409 -21.62 -2.78 16.20
C ASN A 409 -22.52 -3.38 15.13
N PHE A 410 -23.42 -4.29 15.53
CA PHE A 410 -24.42 -4.88 14.63
C PHE A 410 -25.79 -4.97 15.31
N PRO A 411 -26.88 -4.55 14.64
CA PRO A 411 -26.92 -3.91 13.32
C PRO A 411 -26.33 -2.47 13.30
N ASN A 412 -26.02 -1.94 12.12
CA ASN A 412 -25.69 -0.52 11.87
C ASN A 412 -26.08 -0.14 10.42
N PRO A 413 -27.08 0.73 10.18
CA PRO A 413 -27.90 1.44 11.16
C PRO A 413 -28.70 0.52 12.10
N PHE A 414 -29.09 1.01 13.27
CA PHE A 414 -29.79 0.24 14.30
C PHE A 414 -31.07 0.94 14.79
N ASN A 415 -32.04 0.16 15.30
CA ASN A 415 -33.30 0.66 15.86
C ASN A 415 -33.88 -0.30 16.93
N PRO A 416 -34.09 0.13 18.19
CA PRO A 416 -33.34 1.17 18.89
C PRO A 416 -32.06 0.59 19.52
N ALA A 417 -31.75 -0.69 19.34
CA ALA A 417 -30.62 -1.36 20.00
C ALA A 417 -29.60 -1.95 19.00
N THR A 418 -28.32 -1.94 19.40
CA THR A 418 -27.22 -2.58 18.67
C THR A 418 -26.31 -3.31 19.66
N VAL A 419 -25.68 -4.40 19.23
CA VAL A 419 -24.68 -5.10 20.05
C VAL A 419 -23.30 -4.63 19.64
N LEU A 420 -22.56 -4.06 20.59
CA LEU A 420 -21.15 -3.75 20.40
C LEU A 420 -20.31 -4.96 20.76
N ARG A 421 -19.49 -5.43 19.82
CA ARG A 421 -18.57 -6.55 20.01
C ARG A 421 -17.14 -6.03 20.01
N TYR A 422 -16.33 -6.50 20.95
CA TYR A 422 -14.93 -6.10 21.04
C TYR A 422 -14.02 -7.19 21.59
N SER A 423 -12.74 -7.14 21.23
CA SER A 423 -11.71 -8.06 21.74
C SER A 423 -10.75 -7.35 22.69
N VAL A 424 -10.47 -7.96 23.83
CA VAL A 424 -9.52 -7.50 24.83
C VAL A 424 -8.20 -8.29 24.65
N PRO A 425 -7.09 -7.63 24.25
CA PRO A 425 -5.85 -8.32 23.88
C PRO A 425 -5.10 -8.94 25.07
N SER A 426 -5.29 -8.36 26.26
CA SER A 426 -4.76 -8.84 27.54
C SER A 426 -5.69 -8.36 28.65
N ALA A 427 -5.87 -9.16 29.70
CA ALA A 427 -6.72 -8.79 30.83
C ALA A 427 -6.38 -7.38 31.35
N GLY A 428 -7.40 -6.53 31.50
CA GLY A 428 -7.18 -5.12 31.76
C GLY A 428 -8.47 -4.35 32.01
N HIS A 429 -8.32 -3.09 32.41
CA HIS A 429 -9.44 -2.18 32.62
C HIS A 429 -9.99 -1.68 31.27
N VAL A 430 -11.26 -1.96 31.02
CA VAL A 430 -12.01 -1.60 29.81
C VAL A 430 -12.97 -0.45 30.11
N LEU A 431 -12.87 0.64 29.35
CA LEU A 431 -13.83 1.74 29.36
C LEU A 431 -14.46 1.88 27.98
N LEU A 432 -15.76 1.57 27.85
CA LEU A 432 -16.54 1.71 26.62
C LEU A 432 -17.67 2.74 26.83
N THR A 433 -17.58 3.85 26.12
CA THR A 433 -18.47 5.02 26.27
C THR A 433 -19.03 5.45 24.91
N VAL A 434 -20.31 5.80 24.87
CA VAL A 434 -21.01 6.36 23.70
C VAL A 434 -21.10 7.87 23.81
N TYR A 435 -20.82 8.56 22.71
CA TYR A 435 -20.85 10.00 22.54
C TYR A 435 -21.82 10.40 21.42
N ASP A 436 -22.36 11.62 21.48
CA ASP A 436 -23.11 12.21 20.38
C ASP A 436 -22.19 12.90 19.36
N GLN A 437 -22.77 13.46 18.29
CA GLN A 437 -22.04 14.18 17.24
C GLN A 437 -21.28 15.44 17.70
N LEU A 438 -21.59 15.97 18.89
CA LEU A 438 -20.91 17.11 19.49
C LEU A 438 -19.80 16.66 20.46
N GLY A 439 -19.58 15.35 20.60
CA GLY A 439 -18.60 14.77 21.52
C GLY A 439 -19.06 14.74 22.98
N ARG A 440 -20.35 14.94 23.25
CA ARG A 440 -20.90 14.85 24.62
C ARG A 440 -21.10 13.39 24.98
N GLU A 441 -20.68 12.98 26.18
CA GLU A 441 -20.91 11.63 26.70
C GLU A 441 -22.41 11.40 26.87
N VAL A 442 -22.92 10.36 26.20
CA VAL A 442 -24.33 9.96 26.22
C VAL A 442 -24.53 8.83 27.21
N ARG A 443 -23.65 7.82 27.18
CA ARG A 443 -23.77 6.63 28.04
C ARG A 443 -22.46 5.90 28.17
N ARG A 444 -22.13 5.45 29.38
CA ARG A 444 -21.06 4.48 29.62
C ARG A 444 -21.66 3.07 29.61
N LEU A 445 -21.13 2.19 28.77
CA LEU A 445 -21.62 0.82 28.59
C LEU A 445 -20.83 -0.18 29.44
N THR A 446 -19.52 0.02 29.53
CA THR A 446 -18.60 -0.78 30.35
C THR A 446 -17.57 0.13 31.00
N ASP A 447 -17.28 -0.11 32.28
CA ASP A 447 -16.23 0.57 33.04
C ASP A 447 -15.71 -0.40 34.11
N GLY A 448 -14.69 -1.18 33.77
CA GLY A 448 -14.17 -2.18 34.71
C GLY A 448 -13.19 -3.18 34.12
N TRP A 449 -12.70 -4.07 34.97
CA TRP A 449 -11.74 -5.10 34.60
C TRP A 449 -12.39 -6.21 33.75
N GLN A 450 -11.74 -6.63 32.67
CA GLN A 450 -12.15 -7.77 31.85
C GLN A 450 -10.95 -8.64 31.48
N ASP A 451 -11.19 -9.95 31.38
CA ASP A 451 -10.18 -10.90 30.92
C ASP A 451 -9.89 -10.75 29.42
N ALA A 452 -8.76 -11.29 28.96
CA ALA A 452 -8.44 -11.35 27.54
C ALA A 452 -9.48 -12.19 26.78
N GLY A 453 -9.84 -11.78 25.57
CA GLY A 453 -10.79 -12.46 24.71
C GLY A 453 -11.93 -11.58 24.20
N ALA A 454 -12.91 -12.21 23.56
CA ALA A 454 -14.05 -11.54 22.96
C ALA A 454 -15.14 -11.23 24.00
N HIS A 455 -15.66 -10.00 23.94
CA HIS A 455 -16.72 -9.49 24.79
C HIS A 455 -17.80 -8.81 23.95
N SER A 456 -18.99 -8.66 24.53
CA SER A 456 -20.05 -7.89 23.89
C SER A 456 -20.93 -7.17 24.91
N VAL A 457 -21.46 -6.02 24.52
CA VAL A 457 -22.41 -5.23 25.32
C VAL A 457 -23.50 -4.67 24.43
N THR A 458 -24.74 -4.73 24.89
CA THR A 458 -25.89 -4.16 24.17
C THR A 458 -26.04 -2.68 24.49
N PHE A 459 -26.13 -1.85 23.47
CA PHE A 459 -26.50 -0.46 23.57
C PHE A 459 -27.96 -0.26 23.16
N ASP A 460 -28.81 0.06 24.13
CA ASP A 460 -30.20 0.48 23.92
C ASP A 460 -30.26 2.02 23.88
N ALA A 461 -30.70 2.55 22.74
CA ALA A 461 -30.84 3.96 22.43
C ALA A 461 -32.30 4.43 22.31
N SER A 462 -33.26 3.69 22.88
CA SER A 462 -34.70 4.01 22.83
C SER A 462 -35.03 5.44 23.27
N GLY A 463 -34.29 5.99 24.24
CA GLY A 463 -34.43 7.36 24.74
C GLY A 463 -33.70 8.45 23.93
N LEU A 464 -33.01 8.10 22.84
CA LEU A 464 -32.15 9.02 22.08
C LEU A 464 -32.81 9.46 20.76
N ALA A 465 -32.36 10.60 20.20
CA ALA A 465 -32.81 11.08 18.90
C ALA A 465 -32.11 10.32 17.76
N ALA A 466 -32.82 10.09 16.64
CA ALA A 466 -32.19 9.53 15.44
C ALA A 466 -31.00 10.40 15.01
N GLY A 467 -29.90 9.78 14.60
CA GLY A 467 -28.66 10.50 14.30
C GLY A 467 -27.40 9.67 14.46
N VAL A 468 -26.26 10.37 14.36
CA VAL A 468 -24.92 9.77 14.47
C VAL A 468 -24.46 9.78 15.92
N TYR A 469 -23.97 8.63 16.37
CA TYR A 469 -23.32 8.43 17.67
C TYR A 469 -21.95 7.80 17.46
N TYR A 470 -21.06 7.93 18.45
CA TYR A 470 -19.73 7.35 18.43
C TYR A 470 -19.51 6.51 19.69
N ALA A 471 -19.26 5.22 19.55
CA ALA A 471 -18.79 4.40 20.65
C ALA A 471 -17.26 4.43 20.70
N ARG A 472 -16.66 4.67 21.86
CA ARG A 472 -15.20 4.68 22.07
C ARG A 472 -14.87 3.68 23.15
N ILE A 473 -13.92 2.79 22.87
CA ILE A 473 -13.37 1.85 23.84
C ILE A 473 -11.92 2.21 24.15
N THR A 474 -11.52 2.05 25.41
CA THR A 474 -10.14 2.18 25.90
C THR A 474 -9.79 0.94 26.72
N VAL A 475 -8.67 0.28 26.41
CA VAL A 475 -8.09 -0.81 27.22
C VAL A 475 -6.59 -0.59 27.34
N GLY A 476 -6.12 -0.22 28.53
CA GLY A 476 -4.71 0.16 28.72
C GLY A 476 -4.27 1.27 27.75
N PRO A 477 -3.21 1.07 26.93
CA PRO A 477 -2.78 2.07 25.93
C PRO A 477 -3.64 2.09 24.65
N TYR A 478 -4.47 1.08 24.44
CA TYR A 478 -5.24 0.92 23.21
C TYR A 478 -6.56 1.67 23.29
N HIS A 479 -6.93 2.37 22.22
CA HIS A 479 -8.22 3.00 22.09
C HIS A 479 -8.71 2.94 20.65
N THR A 480 -10.00 2.71 20.46
CA THR A 480 -10.66 2.75 19.14
C THR A 480 -12.05 3.36 19.25
N ALA A 481 -12.59 3.83 18.13
CA ALA A 481 -13.93 4.40 18.07
C ALA A 481 -14.72 3.89 16.86
N ARG A 482 -16.02 3.71 17.03
CA ARG A 482 -16.96 3.22 16.02
C ARG A 482 -18.11 4.20 15.84
N LYS A 483 -18.31 4.67 14.61
CA LYS A 483 -19.49 5.47 14.23
C LYS A 483 -20.72 4.57 14.13
N MET A 484 -21.80 4.95 14.78
CA MET A 484 -23.09 4.25 14.82
C MET A 484 -24.19 5.17 14.31
N MET A 485 -25.15 4.62 13.56
CA MET A 485 -26.29 5.36 13.04
C MET A 485 -27.59 4.83 13.66
N LEU A 486 -28.23 5.63 14.50
CA LEU A 486 -29.55 5.34 15.04
C LEU A 486 -30.62 5.81 14.05
N VAL A 487 -31.49 4.90 13.63
CA VAL A 487 -32.68 5.20 12.83
C VAL A 487 -33.93 4.88 13.67
N LYS A 488 -35.01 5.63 13.44
CA LYS A 488 -36.32 5.40 14.11
C LYS A 488 -37.33 4.91 13.11
#